data_AF-A0A2N5XFL8-F1
#
_entry.id   AF-A0A2N5XFL8-F1
#
_cell.length_a   1.000
_cell.length_b   1.000
_cell.length_c   1.000
_cell.angle_alpha   90.00
_cell.angle_beta   90.00
_cell.angle_gamma   90.00
#
_symmetry.space_group_name_H-M   'P 1'
#
loop_
_entity.id
_entity.type
_entity.pdbx_description
1 polymer ?
#
loop_
_entity_poly.entity_id
_entity_poly.type
_entity_poly.pdbx_seq_one_letter_code
_entity_poly.pdbx_strand_id
1 'polypeptide(L)'
;MKKNTRVRSALAALAAAGLVLTATGCSAVEEAAKEQVNEEVEKITEQEYEVTYEVTGTGIESLDYAPGGGRSAHDLENVEKPTTPWKKTVTLKGIDPPTVTAMLGMEGGEVKCTITHKGKVIEQKSGDGAMGTAACIAISPIAGG
;
A
#
# COMPACT_ATOMS: atom_id res chain seq x y z
N MET A 1 66.22 -35.12 -28.17
CA MET A 1 66.15 -33.77 -28.78
C MET A 1 64.71 -33.48 -29.21
N LYS A 2 63.98 -32.61 -28.50
CA LYS A 2 62.86 -31.82 -29.02
C LYS A 2 62.55 -30.71 -27.99
N LYS A 3 62.79 -29.45 -28.37
CA LYS A 3 62.39 -28.27 -27.60
C LYS A 3 60.93 -27.96 -27.96
N ASN A 4 60.09 -27.58 -26.99
CA ASN A 4 59.00 -26.62 -27.25
C ASN A 4 58.52 -25.95 -25.95
N THR A 5 58.93 -24.68 -25.84
CA THR A 5 58.18 -23.49 -25.46
C THR A 5 57.49 -23.43 -24.08
N ARG A 6 58.12 -22.59 -23.24
CA ARG A 6 57.61 -21.93 -22.03
C ARG A 6 56.26 -21.27 -22.32
N VAL A 7 55.29 -21.24 -21.40
CA VAL A 7 55.10 -20.10 -20.49
C VAL A 7 54.57 -20.60 -19.13
N ARG A 8 55.31 -20.25 -18.08
CA ARG A 8 54.91 -20.37 -16.68
C ARG A 8 54.01 -19.19 -16.33
N SER A 9 52.94 -19.43 -15.56
CA SER A 9 52.82 -18.93 -14.18
C SER A 9 51.35 -18.93 -13.75
N ALA A 10 51.09 -19.70 -12.69
CA ALA A 10 49.92 -19.56 -11.84
C ALA A 10 49.89 -18.18 -11.18
N LEU A 11 48.70 -17.70 -10.79
CA LEU A 11 48.41 -17.13 -9.48
C LEU A 11 46.91 -16.87 -9.36
N ALA A 12 46.32 -17.43 -8.31
CA ALA A 12 44.96 -17.15 -7.87
C ALA A 12 44.83 -15.68 -7.43
N ALA A 13 43.71 -15.06 -7.73
CA ALA A 13 43.26 -13.83 -7.07
C ALA A 13 41.76 -13.94 -6.82
N LEU A 14 41.40 -13.95 -5.53
CA LEU A 14 40.04 -13.68 -5.08
C LEU A 14 39.62 -12.30 -5.60
N ALA A 15 38.58 -12.25 -6.43
CA ALA A 15 37.90 -11.00 -6.72
C ALA A 15 36.83 -10.76 -5.66
N ALA A 16 37.19 -9.98 -4.63
CA ALA A 16 36.20 -9.22 -3.89
C ALA A 16 35.53 -8.26 -4.87
N ALA A 17 34.23 -8.45 -5.12
CA ALA A 17 33.44 -7.55 -5.96
C ALA A 17 33.25 -6.21 -5.20
N GLY A 18 34.27 -5.38 -5.23
CA GLY A 18 34.16 -3.96 -4.92
C GLY A 18 33.55 -3.25 -6.12
N LEU A 19 32.30 -2.80 -5.99
CA LEU A 19 31.66 -1.92 -6.97
C LEU A 19 32.39 -0.56 -6.95
N VAL A 20 33.36 -0.39 -7.84
CA VAL A 20 33.99 0.90 -8.09
C VAL A 20 33.12 1.65 -9.10
N LEU A 21 32.35 2.62 -8.61
CA LEU A 21 31.59 3.57 -9.43
C LEU A 21 32.56 4.59 -10.05
N THR A 22 33.16 4.25 -11.20
CA THR A 22 33.86 5.25 -12.03
C THR A 22 32.85 5.97 -12.91
N ALA A 23 32.75 7.29 -12.73
CA ALA A 23 31.93 8.19 -13.53
C ALA A 23 32.41 8.24 -14.99
N THR A 24 31.82 7.41 -15.84
CA THR A 24 31.77 7.58 -17.29
C THR A 24 30.32 7.35 -17.71
N GLY A 25 29.70 8.36 -18.32
CA GLY A 25 28.28 8.42 -18.65
C GLY A 25 27.71 7.09 -19.15
N CYS A 26 26.74 6.56 -18.41
CA CYS A 26 26.22 5.21 -18.55
C CYS A 26 24.71 5.28 -18.73
N SER A 27 24.26 5.85 -19.85
CA SER A 27 22.83 5.87 -20.19
C SER A 27 22.24 4.45 -20.19
N ALA A 28 23.02 3.42 -20.51
CA ALA A 28 22.56 2.03 -20.46
C ALA A 28 22.38 1.46 -19.03
N VAL A 29 23.14 1.93 -18.03
CA VAL A 29 23.02 1.45 -16.64
C VAL A 29 21.93 2.22 -15.89
N GLU A 30 21.77 3.51 -16.19
CA GLU A 30 20.63 4.30 -15.68
C GLU A 30 19.30 3.80 -16.25
N GLU A 31 19.24 3.47 -17.54
CA GLU A 31 18.02 2.91 -18.15
C GLU A 31 17.72 1.50 -17.60
N ALA A 32 18.71 0.61 -17.49
CA ALA A 32 18.49 -0.72 -16.90
C ALA A 32 18.13 -0.69 -15.40
N ALA A 33 18.55 0.35 -14.66
CA ALA A 33 18.13 0.56 -13.28
C ALA A 33 16.70 1.11 -13.18
N LYS A 34 16.31 2.05 -14.07
CA LYS A 34 14.94 2.56 -14.15
C LYS A 34 13.95 1.48 -14.59
N GLU A 35 14.33 0.63 -15.54
CA GLU A 35 13.48 -0.45 -16.05
C GLU A 35 13.14 -1.46 -14.94
N GLN A 36 14.13 -1.84 -14.14
CA GLN A 36 13.93 -2.74 -13.00
C GLN A 36 13.06 -2.11 -11.90
N VAL A 37 13.27 -0.82 -11.59
CA VAL A 37 12.42 -0.10 -10.62
C VAL A 37 10.98 0.01 -11.14
N ASN A 38 10.78 0.26 -12.44
CA ASN A 38 9.44 0.35 -13.02
C ASN A 38 8.71 -1.00 -12.98
N GLU A 39 9.36 -2.12 -13.35
CA GLU A 39 8.73 -3.44 -13.25
C GLU A 39 8.34 -3.79 -11.80
N GLU A 40 9.18 -3.48 -10.81
CA GLU A 40 8.88 -3.72 -9.40
C GLU A 40 7.72 -2.86 -8.90
N VAL A 41 7.68 -1.59 -9.30
CA VAL A 41 6.58 -0.68 -8.96
C VAL A 41 5.28 -1.12 -9.62
N GLU A 42 5.30 -1.46 -10.91
CA GLU A 42 4.13 -1.97 -11.65
C GLU A 42 3.55 -3.23 -11.00
N LYS A 43 4.43 -4.13 -10.57
CA LYS A 43 4.03 -5.33 -9.84
C LYS A 43 3.39 -5.02 -8.49
N ILE A 44 3.84 -3.99 -7.78
CA ILE A 44 3.22 -3.56 -6.52
C ILE A 44 1.86 -2.90 -6.81
N THR A 45 1.76 -2.05 -7.83
CA THR A 45 0.50 -1.36 -8.16
C THR A 45 -0.63 -2.30 -8.58
N GLU A 46 -0.32 -3.43 -9.21
CA GLU A 46 -1.33 -4.41 -9.64
C GLU A 46 -1.68 -5.46 -8.59
N GLN A 47 -0.93 -5.54 -7.49
CA GLN A 47 -1.25 -6.48 -6.42
C GLN A 47 -2.53 -6.07 -5.70
N GLU A 48 -3.45 -7.01 -5.53
CA GLU A 48 -4.72 -6.76 -4.85
C GLU A 48 -4.67 -7.16 -3.38
N TYR A 49 -5.43 -6.45 -2.55
CA TYR A 49 -5.65 -6.84 -1.17
C TYR A 49 -7.08 -6.53 -0.72
N GLU A 50 -7.63 -7.39 0.12
CA GLU A 50 -8.99 -7.26 0.62
C GLU A 50 -9.00 -6.58 1.99
N VAL A 51 -9.94 -5.67 2.20
CA VAL A 51 -10.25 -5.12 3.52
C VAL A 51 -11.75 -5.16 3.80
N THR A 52 -12.10 -5.32 5.06
CA THR A 52 -13.46 -5.13 5.55
C THR A 52 -13.53 -3.84 6.36
N TYR A 53 -14.39 -2.93 5.90
CA TYR A 53 -14.83 -1.78 6.66
C TYR A 53 -16.02 -2.16 7.53
N GLU A 54 -15.99 -1.71 8.78
CA GLU A 54 -17.11 -1.81 9.70
C GLU A 54 -17.33 -0.47 10.38
N VAL A 55 -18.57 0.01 10.34
CA VAL A 55 -18.99 1.24 11.02
C VAL A 55 -20.15 0.90 11.95
N THR A 56 -19.97 1.21 13.24
CA THR A 56 -20.95 0.97 14.30
C THR A 56 -21.25 2.26 15.04
N GLY A 57 -22.40 2.32 15.70
CA GLY A 57 -22.79 3.46 16.52
C GLY A 57 -24.22 3.91 16.26
N THR A 58 -24.50 5.16 16.63
CA THR A 58 -25.81 5.81 16.56
C THR A 58 -25.67 7.24 16.08
N GLY A 59 -26.68 7.76 15.38
CA GLY A 59 -26.68 9.16 14.93
C GLY A 59 -25.74 9.44 13.74
N ILE A 60 -25.35 8.41 12.99
CA ILE A 60 -24.53 8.53 11.78
C ILE A 60 -25.38 9.12 10.66
N GLU A 61 -24.98 10.28 10.15
CA GLU A 61 -25.66 10.97 9.06
C GLU A 61 -25.14 10.51 7.70
N SER A 62 -23.82 10.31 7.59
CA SER A 62 -23.18 9.84 6.37
C SER A 62 -21.90 9.07 6.63
N LEU A 63 -21.49 8.27 5.65
CA LEU A 63 -20.14 7.73 5.56
C LEU A 63 -19.61 7.81 4.13
N ASP A 64 -18.30 8.00 4.00
CA ASP A 64 -17.57 7.94 2.74
C ASP A 64 -16.52 6.83 2.83
N TYR A 65 -16.40 6.00 1.80
CA TYR A 65 -15.44 4.90 1.80
C TYR A 65 -14.77 4.70 0.44
N ALA A 66 -13.54 4.20 0.44
CA ALA A 66 -12.84 3.81 -0.78
C ALA A 66 -13.44 2.50 -1.32
N PRO A 67 -14.11 2.49 -2.49
CA PRO A 67 -14.90 1.34 -2.96
C PRO A 67 -14.05 0.20 -3.55
N GLY A 68 -12.77 0.45 -3.82
CA GLY A 68 -11.88 -0.51 -4.47
C GLY A 68 -12.09 -0.62 -5.99
N GLY A 69 -11.61 -1.71 -6.58
CA GLY A 69 -11.80 -2.01 -8.00
C GLY A 69 -10.91 -1.21 -8.96
N GLY A 70 -9.72 -0.79 -8.53
CA GLY A 70 -8.78 0.00 -9.34
C GLY A 70 -9.20 1.46 -9.55
N ARG A 71 -10.11 1.95 -8.72
CA ARG A 71 -10.51 3.36 -8.65
C ARG A 71 -9.50 4.11 -7.80
N SER A 72 -9.34 5.42 -8.07
CA SER A 72 -8.39 6.23 -7.33
C SER A 72 -8.72 6.27 -5.84
N ALA A 73 -7.71 6.45 -5.00
CA ALA A 73 -7.89 6.73 -3.57
C ALA A 73 -8.83 7.92 -3.28
N HIS A 74 -9.06 8.79 -4.27
CA HIS A 74 -9.95 9.95 -4.18
C HIS A 74 -11.40 9.65 -4.61
N ASP A 75 -11.67 8.51 -5.23
CA ASP A 75 -13.01 8.12 -5.69
C ASP A 75 -13.79 7.47 -4.55
N LEU A 76 -14.20 8.28 -3.57
CA LEU A 76 -14.99 7.79 -2.45
C LEU A 76 -16.46 7.58 -2.84
N GLU A 77 -17.06 6.51 -2.35
CA GLU A 77 -18.51 6.29 -2.38
C GLU A 77 -19.14 6.79 -1.08
N ASN A 78 -20.24 7.52 -1.23
CA ASN A 78 -21.03 8.03 -0.12
C ASN A 78 -22.22 7.11 0.18
N VAL A 79 -22.50 6.90 1.47
CA VAL A 79 -23.72 6.27 1.96
C VAL A 79 -24.37 7.19 2.98
N GLU A 80 -25.57 7.66 2.66
CA GLU A 80 -26.40 8.44 3.59
C GLU A 80 -27.12 7.52 4.58
N LYS A 81 -27.17 7.94 5.85
CA LYS A 81 -27.93 7.31 6.95
C LYS A 81 -27.82 5.78 6.95
N PRO A 82 -26.59 5.24 7.03
CA PRO A 82 -26.38 3.80 7.01
C PRO A 82 -27.07 3.12 8.19
N THR A 83 -27.57 1.91 7.98
CA THR A 83 -27.97 1.04 9.10
C THR A 83 -26.74 0.50 9.81
N THR A 84 -26.76 0.47 11.15
CA THR A 84 -25.65 -0.05 11.95
C THR A 84 -25.96 -1.45 12.51
N PRO A 85 -24.97 -2.38 12.54
CA PRO A 85 -23.61 -2.24 12.04
C PRO A 85 -23.56 -2.26 10.50
N TRP A 86 -22.91 -1.25 9.90
CA TRP A 86 -22.63 -1.23 8.46
C TRP A 86 -21.33 -1.97 8.19
N LYS A 87 -21.33 -2.88 7.21
CA LYS A 87 -20.14 -3.64 6.82
C LYS A 87 -19.99 -3.67 5.30
N LYS A 88 -18.76 -3.51 4.83
CA LYS A 88 -18.42 -3.62 3.41
C LYS A 88 -17.03 -4.23 3.25
N THR A 89 -16.93 -5.28 2.47
CA THR A 89 -15.65 -5.83 2.02
C THR A 89 -15.35 -5.32 0.63
N VAL A 90 -14.13 -4.82 0.41
CA VAL A 90 -13.66 -4.28 -0.87
C VAL A 90 -12.28 -4.84 -1.21
N THR A 91 -11.98 -4.89 -2.50
CA THR A 91 -10.66 -5.25 -3.03
C THR A 91 -9.97 -3.99 -3.53
N LEU A 92 -8.87 -3.62 -2.89
CA LEU A 92 -8.04 -2.47 -3.23
C LEU A 92 -6.76 -2.93 -3.96
N LYS A 93 -6.07 -1.99 -4.61
CA LYS A 93 -4.87 -2.27 -5.40
C LYS A 93 -3.66 -1.52 -4.88
N GLY A 94 -2.52 -2.20 -4.91
CA GLY A 94 -1.19 -1.68 -4.63
C GLY A 94 -1.12 -0.76 -3.42
N ILE A 95 -0.81 0.51 -3.68
CA ILE A 95 -0.59 1.53 -2.64
C ILE A 95 -1.86 2.30 -2.25
N ASP A 96 -3.00 2.02 -2.89
CA ASP A 96 -4.26 2.70 -2.56
C ASP A 96 -4.56 2.48 -1.08
N PRO A 97 -4.76 3.51 -0.26
CA PRO A 97 -5.01 3.36 1.17
C PRO A 97 -6.45 2.92 1.45
N PRO A 98 -6.68 1.95 2.34
CA PRO A 98 -8.04 1.64 2.79
C PRO A 98 -8.56 2.81 3.63
N THR A 99 -9.73 3.32 3.27
CA THR A 99 -10.29 4.55 3.84
C THR A 99 -11.79 4.40 4.08
N VAL A 100 -12.22 4.74 5.30
CA VAL A 100 -13.63 4.92 5.64
C VAL A 100 -13.76 6.05 6.67
N THR A 101 -14.62 7.02 6.37
CA THR A 101 -14.92 8.15 7.25
C THR A 101 -16.41 8.18 7.51
N ALA A 102 -16.81 8.39 8.75
CA ALA A 102 -18.22 8.53 9.14
C ALA A 102 -18.42 9.83 9.91
N MET A 103 -19.56 10.48 9.68
CA MET A 103 -19.94 11.75 10.29
C MET A 103 -21.28 11.61 11.01
N LEU A 104 -21.34 12.14 12.22
CA LEU A 104 -22.55 12.22 13.04
C LEU A 104 -23.38 13.44 12.65
N GLY A 105 -24.70 13.35 12.84
CA GLY A 105 -25.61 14.46 12.63
C GLY A 105 -25.55 15.52 13.75
N MET A 106 -26.38 16.55 13.62
CA MET A 106 -26.50 17.64 14.60
C MET A 106 -27.05 17.19 15.95
N GLU A 107 -27.86 16.13 15.98
CA GLU A 107 -28.37 15.53 17.23
C GLU A 107 -27.26 14.81 18.03
N GLY A 108 -26.12 14.55 17.38
CA GLY A 108 -24.99 13.84 17.95
C GLY A 108 -25.19 12.34 18.06
N GLY A 109 -24.23 11.67 18.70
CA GLY A 109 -24.21 10.23 18.84
C GLY A 109 -22.82 9.71 19.15
N GLU A 110 -22.59 8.46 18.77
CA GLU A 110 -21.32 7.76 18.86
C GLU A 110 -21.09 7.08 17.52
N VAL A 111 -19.86 7.13 17.02
CA VAL A 111 -19.44 6.38 15.85
C VAL A 111 -18.10 5.73 16.11
N LYS A 112 -17.95 4.52 15.60
CA LYS A 112 -16.69 3.78 15.56
C LYS A 112 -16.52 3.19 14.17
N CYS A 113 -15.39 3.49 13.54
CA CYS A 113 -14.96 2.83 12.31
C CYS A 113 -13.83 1.83 12.61
N THR A 114 -13.81 0.74 11.87
CA THR A 114 -12.78 -0.31 11.95
C THR A 114 -12.43 -0.79 10.55
N ILE A 115 -11.13 -0.94 10.26
CA ILE A 115 -10.62 -1.56 9.04
C ILE A 115 -9.93 -2.85 9.41
N THR A 116 -10.33 -3.94 8.78
CA THR A 116 -9.76 -5.28 9.00
C THR A 116 -9.14 -5.83 7.72
N HIS A 117 -7.93 -6.35 7.81
CA HIS A 117 -7.27 -7.11 6.75
C HIS A 117 -6.89 -8.49 7.28
N LYS A 118 -7.27 -9.58 6.58
CA LYS A 118 -6.99 -10.97 6.99
C LYS A 118 -7.37 -11.25 8.45
N GLY A 119 -8.52 -10.76 8.87
CA GLY A 119 -9.04 -10.92 10.24
C GLY A 119 -8.33 -10.10 11.33
N LYS A 120 -7.35 -9.27 10.98
CA LYS A 120 -6.66 -8.37 11.91
C LYS A 120 -7.13 -6.93 11.72
N VAL A 121 -7.46 -6.26 12.82
CA VAL A 121 -7.72 -4.82 12.81
C VAL A 121 -6.41 -4.10 12.47
N ILE A 122 -6.42 -3.34 11.37
CA ILE A 122 -5.28 -2.54 10.93
C ILE A 122 -5.46 -1.05 11.20
N GLU A 123 -6.71 -0.60 11.39
CA GLU A 123 -7.03 0.77 11.81
C GLU A 123 -8.37 0.80 12.55
N GLN A 124 -8.48 1.65 13.57
CA GLN A 124 -9.71 1.84 14.34
C GLN A 124 -9.74 3.24 14.95
N LYS A 125 -10.86 3.95 14.77
CA LYS A 125 -11.11 5.27 15.36
C LYS A 125 -12.55 5.39 15.84
N SER A 126 -12.76 6.28 16.79
CA SER A 126 -14.08 6.61 17.33
C SER A 126 -14.25 8.12 17.36
N GLY A 127 -15.50 8.55 17.32
CA GLY A 127 -15.92 9.94 17.50
C GLY A 127 -17.31 9.98 18.13
N ASP A 128 -17.63 11.08 18.78
CA ASP A 128 -18.89 11.27 19.48
C ASP A 128 -19.32 12.75 19.45
N GLY A 129 -20.56 13.00 19.89
CA GLY A 129 -21.13 14.34 19.95
C GLY A 129 -21.71 14.84 18.62
N ALA A 130 -22.28 16.04 18.66
CA ALA A 130 -22.88 16.68 17.48
C ALA A 130 -21.81 16.97 16.43
N MET A 131 -22.06 16.57 15.18
CA MET A 131 -21.12 16.71 14.06
C MET A 131 -19.76 16.01 14.30
N GLY A 132 -19.69 15.07 15.26
CA GLY A 132 -18.49 14.27 15.50
C GLY A 132 -18.13 13.40 14.30
N THR A 133 -16.85 13.09 14.13
CA THR A 133 -16.35 12.31 13.00
C THR A 133 -15.42 11.19 13.47
N ALA A 134 -15.45 10.06 12.75
CA ALA A 134 -14.44 9.03 12.85
C ALA A 134 -13.88 8.74 11.46
N ALA A 135 -12.60 9.06 11.25
CA ALA A 135 -11.88 8.81 10.01
C ALA A 135 -10.86 7.70 10.21
N CYS A 136 -11.11 6.54 9.62
CA CYS A 136 -10.17 5.42 9.59
C CYS A 136 -9.45 5.43 8.25
N ILE A 137 -8.14 5.63 8.30
CA ILE A 137 -7.25 5.65 7.14
C ILE A 137 -6.02 4.83 7.52
N ALA A 138 -5.74 3.76 6.79
CA ALA A 138 -4.52 2.96 6.99
C ALA A 138 -3.56 3.12 5.82
N ILE A 139 -2.31 2.71 6.01
CA ILE A 139 -1.39 2.45 4.89
C ILE A 139 -1.83 1.12 4.24
N SER A 140 -1.65 1.00 2.92
CA SER A 140 -1.85 -0.28 2.26
C SER A 140 -1.03 -1.38 2.96
N PRO A 141 -1.66 -2.50 3.39
CA PRO A 141 -0.99 -3.57 4.13
C PRO A 141 -0.02 -4.38 3.27
N ILE A 142 -0.03 -4.17 1.95
CA ILE A 142 0.89 -4.82 1.00
C ILE A 142 2.04 -3.90 0.54
N ALA A 143 1.97 -2.60 0.85
CA ALA A 143 2.98 -1.61 0.46
C ALA A 143 4.11 -1.44 1.49
N GLY A 144 3.94 -1.95 2.71
CA GLY A 144 4.89 -1.80 3.83
C GLY A 144 5.62 -3.08 4.24
N GLY A 145 5.70 -4.06 3.33
CA GLY A 145 6.31 -5.39 3.57
C GLY A 145 7.76 -5.50 3.15
#